data_AF-A0A6G2VRL8-F1
#
_entry.id   AF-A0A6G2VRL8-F1
#
_cell.length_a   1.000
_cell.length_b   1.000
_cell.length_c   1.000
_cell.angle_alpha   90.00
_cell.angle_beta   90.00
_cell.angle_gamma   90.00
#
_symmetry.space_group_name_H-M   'P 1'
#
loop_
_entity.id
_entity.type
_entity.pdbx_description
1 polymer ?
#
loop_
_entity_poly.entity_id
_entity_poly.type
_entity_poly.pdbx_seq_one_letter_code
_entity_poly.pdbx_strand_id
1 'polypeptide(L)'
;WAGSGKPVLAYETVVGGLQDDGTPNQLHVVTDAATGKKLYEYQGIENATGKTLYSGTVTLNSVQSGSTYQLTDSARGNHKTYNLARKTSGTGTLVSSSTNVFGTGTASSSSSDQTAAADAAYGAAETWDFYKNTFGRNGIKNNGVGAYSRVHYGNAYVNAFWDDSCFCMTYGDGSGNVDPLTSLDVAGHEMSHGVTSNTAGLNYSGESGGLNEATSDIFGTGVEFFANNSSDVGDYLIGEKIDINGDGTPLRYMDKP
;
A
#
# COMPACT_ATOMS: atom_id res chain seq x y z
N TRP A 1 14.35 -23.73 -19.24
CA TRP A 1 13.00 -23.22 -19.49
C TRP A 1 12.10 -24.33 -20.02
N ALA A 2 10.95 -24.52 -19.38
CA ALA A 2 9.98 -25.59 -19.67
C ALA A 2 8.59 -25.02 -20.06
N GLY A 3 8.52 -23.76 -20.51
CA GLY A 3 7.25 -23.10 -20.81
C GLY A 3 6.61 -23.53 -22.13
N SER A 4 7.38 -24.08 -23.07
CA SER A 4 6.89 -24.85 -24.22
C SER A 4 8.04 -25.60 -24.92
N GLY A 5 7.75 -26.77 -25.48
CA GLY A 5 8.74 -27.54 -26.28
C GLY A 5 9.82 -28.26 -25.46
N LYS A 6 11.01 -28.45 -26.06
CA LYS A 6 12.13 -29.18 -25.45
C LYS A 6 12.77 -28.33 -24.35
N PRO A 7 12.97 -28.86 -23.13
CA PRO A 7 13.64 -28.14 -22.06
C PRO A 7 15.07 -27.72 -22.47
N VAL A 8 15.40 -26.45 -22.22
CA VAL A 8 16.74 -25.88 -22.44
C VAL A 8 17.26 -25.19 -21.18
N LEU A 9 18.58 -25.08 -21.01
CA LEU A 9 19.16 -24.22 -19.97
C LEU A 9 18.96 -22.75 -20.39
N ALA A 10 18.58 -21.89 -19.45
CA ALA A 10 18.28 -20.49 -19.74
C ALA A 10 18.76 -19.57 -18.62
N TYR A 11 19.15 -18.34 -18.99
CA TYR A 11 19.36 -17.23 -18.07
C TYR A 11 18.11 -16.36 -18.02
N GLU A 12 17.78 -15.83 -16.85
CA GLU A 12 16.78 -14.79 -16.70
C GLU A 12 17.50 -13.47 -16.39
N THR A 13 17.19 -12.44 -17.16
CA THR A 13 17.65 -11.08 -16.93
C THR A 13 16.44 -10.23 -16.63
N VAL A 14 16.44 -9.56 -15.48
CA VAL A 14 15.41 -8.58 -15.12
C VAL A 14 15.93 -7.20 -15.50
N VAL A 15 15.26 -6.55 -16.44
CA VAL A 15 15.59 -5.20 -16.89
C VAL A 15 14.62 -4.22 -16.22
N GLY A 16 15.17 -3.35 -15.36
CA GLY A 16 14.44 -2.24 -14.75
C GLY A 16 14.38 -1.03 -15.68
N GLY A 17 13.34 -0.21 -15.55
CA GLY A 17 13.19 1.04 -16.32
C GLY A 17 11.86 1.73 -16.01
N LEU A 18 11.45 2.65 -16.88
CA LEU A 18 10.09 3.21 -16.90
C LEU A 18 9.41 2.77 -18.20
N GLN A 19 8.11 2.51 -18.14
CA GLN A 19 7.22 2.34 -19.28
C GLN A 19 6.92 3.73 -19.90
N ASP A 20 6.29 3.78 -21.08
CA ASP A 20 6.01 5.03 -21.79
C ASP A 20 5.11 6.00 -20.98
N ASP A 21 4.32 5.47 -20.06
CA ASP A 21 3.45 6.21 -19.12
C ASP A 21 4.15 6.61 -17.81
N GLY A 22 5.43 6.25 -17.64
CA GLY A 22 6.20 6.50 -16.43
C GLY A 22 6.10 5.40 -15.36
N THR A 23 5.36 4.30 -15.59
CA THR A 23 5.30 3.20 -14.63
C THR A 23 6.64 2.46 -14.57
N PRO A 24 7.16 2.11 -13.39
CA PRO A 24 8.33 1.24 -13.28
C PRO A 24 8.14 -0.08 -14.04
N ASN A 25 9.14 -0.46 -14.84
CA ASN A 25 9.16 -1.70 -15.60
C ASN A 25 9.98 -2.76 -14.85
N GLN A 26 9.49 -4.00 -14.81
CA GLN A 26 10.27 -5.18 -14.44
C GLN A 26 10.22 -6.19 -15.59
N LEU A 27 10.97 -5.93 -16.66
CA LEU A 27 10.95 -6.77 -17.85
C LEU A 27 11.79 -8.02 -17.59
N HIS A 28 11.14 -9.17 -17.49
CA HIS A 28 11.81 -10.45 -17.36
C HIS A 28 12.13 -10.99 -18.76
N VAL A 29 13.41 -11.04 -19.11
CA VAL A 29 13.90 -11.59 -20.38
C VAL A 29 14.58 -12.92 -20.12
N VAL A 30 13.97 -14.00 -20.59
CA VAL A 30 14.55 -15.35 -20.53
C VAL A 30 15.32 -15.61 -21.82
N THR A 31 16.61 -15.89 -21.71
CA THR A 31 17.51 -16.15 -22.85
C THR A 31 18.06 -17.57 -22.78
N ASP A 32 18.21 -18.21 -23.93
CA ASP A 32 18.83 -19.52 -24.05
C ASP A 32 20.32 -19.42 -23.68
N ALA A 33 20.76 -20.24 -22.73
CA ALA A 33 22.11 -20.13 -22.17
C ALA A 33 23.21 -20.54 -23.17
N ALA A 34 22.89 -21.32 -24.21
CA ALA A 34 23.86 -21.78 -25.20
C ALA A 34 23.96 -20.85 -26.42
N THR A 35 22.86 -20.19 -26.78
CA THR A 35 22.76 -19.40 -28.02
C THR A 35 22.57 -17.90 -27.80
N GLY A 36 22.20 -17.47 -26.58
CA GLY A 36 21.85 -16.08 -26.27
C GLY A 36 20.52 -15.61 -26.88
N LYS A 37 19.78 -16.49 -27.56
CA LYS A 37 18.49 -16.14 -28.18
C LYS A 37 17.42 -15.91 -27.12
N LYS A 38 16.63 -14.85 -27.27
CA LYS A 38 15.43 -14.60 -26.43
C LYS A 38 14.43 -15.75 -26.59
N LEU A 39 14.14 -16.42 -25.48
CA LEU A 39 13.19 -17.53 -25.39
C LEU A 39 11.80 -17.04 -24.99
N TYR A 40 11.75 -16.12 -24.03
CA TYR A 40 10.52 -15.60 -23.47
C TYR A 40 10.76 -14.21 -22.89
N GLU A 41 9.72 -13.39 -22.88
CA GLU A 41 9.75 -12.05 -22.31
C GLU A 41 8.38 -11.78 -21.71
N TYR A 42 8.35 -11.24 -20.49
CA TYR A 42 7.11 -10.79 -19.88
C TYR A 42 7.35 -9.58 -18.97
N GLN A 43 6.32 -8.77 -18.84
CA GLN A 43 6.28 -7.66 -17.90
C GLN A 43 5.91 -8.22 -16.51
N GLY A 44 6.75 -7.98 -15.51
CA GLY A 44 6.49 -8.38 -14.13
C GLY A 44 5.52 -7.45 -13.37
N ILE A 45 5.32 -6.23 -13.86
CA ILE A 45 4.46 -5.20 -13.25
C ILE A 45 3.30 -4.81 -14.17
N GLU A 46 2.09 -5.07 -13.73
CA GLU A 46 0.87 -4.68 -14.43
C GLU A 46 0.31 -3.37 -13.85
N ASN A 47 -0.16 -2.49 -14.74
CA ASN A 47 -0.93 -1.30 -14.37
C ASN A 47 -2.37 -1.70 -14.07
N ALA A 48 -2.72 -1.78 -12.79
CA ALA A 48 -4.05 -2.09 -12.30
C ALA A 48 -4.87 -0.82 -12.06
N THR A 49 -6.20 -0.96 -12.13
CA THR A 49 -7.12 0.11 -11.71
C THR A 49 -7.59 -0.14 -10.29
N GLY A 50 -7.33 0.80 -9.38
CA GLY A 50 -7.89 0.84 -8.03
C GLY A 50 -9.11 1.74 -7.98
N LYS A 51 -10.26 1.21 -7.56
CA LYS A 51 -11.44 1.99 -7.20
C LYS A 51 -11.50 2.08 -5.68
N THR A 52 -10.95 3.17 -5.17
CA THR A 52 -10.74 3.45 -3.75
C THR A 52 -11.94 4.17 -3.16
N LEU A 53 -12.10 4.13 -1.82
CA LEU A 53 -13.18 4.84 -1.15
C LEU A 53 -12.87 6.34 -1.04
N TYR A 54 -11.61 6.68 -0.76
CA TYR A 54 -11.22 8.05 -0.38
C TYR A 54 -10.45 8.81 -1.46
N SER A 55 -9.70 8.10 -2.31
CA SER A 55 -8.84 8.69 -3.36
C SER A 55 -9.43 8.60 -4.77
N GLY A 56 -10.70 8.21 -4.91
CA GLY A 56 -11.35 8.01 -6.20
C GLY A 56 -10.78 6.82 -7.00
N THR A 57 -10.57 7.00 -8.30
CA THR A 57 -9.96 5.97 -9.16
C THR A 57 -8.49 6.27 -9.38
N VAL A 58 -7.62 5.33 -9.00
CA VAL A 58 -6.17 5.49 -9.01
C VAL A 58 -5.50 4.36 -9.80
N THR A 59 -4.25 4.59 -10.22
CA THR A 59 -3.39 3.53 -10.77
C THR A 59 -2.72 2.78 -9.62
N LEU A 60 -2.75 1.45 -9.68
CA LEU A 60 -2.06 0.57 -8.75
C LEU A 60 -1.10 -0.35 -9.50
N ASN A 61 -0.11 -0.89 -8.80
CA ASN A 61 0.72 -1.97 -9.32
C ASN A 61 0.14 -3.33 -8.92
N SER A 62 0.15 -4.27 -9.86
CA SER A 62 -0.17 -5.66 -9.60
C SER A 62 0.82 -6.59 -10.31
N VAL A 63 0.79 -7.87 -9.95
CA VAL A 63 1.60 -8.92 -10.58
C VAL A 63 0.67 -10.00 -11.10
N GLN A 64 0.74 -10.30 -12.40
CA GLN A 64 -0.04 -11.40 -12.98
C GLN A 64 0.49 -12.77 -12.51
N SER A 65 -0.41 -13.63 -12.06
CA SER A 65 -0.10 -15.00 -11.62
C SER A 65 -1.18 -15.96 -12.15
N GLY A 66 -0.87 -16.66 -13.24
CA GLY A 66 -1.85 -17.50 -13.92
C GLY A 66 -2.95 -16.63 -14.55
N SER A 67 -4.21 -16.86 -14.19
CA SER A 67 -5.36 -16.10 -14.70
C SER A 67 -5.81 -14.97 -13.77
N THR A 68 -5.04 -14.64 -12.73
CA THR A 68 -5.37 -13.58 -11.78
C THR A 68 -4.22 -12.59 -11.64
N TYR A 69 -4.52 -11.42 -11.08
CA TYR A 69 -3.60 -10.33 -10.79
C TYR A 69 -3.54 -10.16 -9.27
N GLN A 70 -2.35 -10.28 -8.69
CA GLN A 70 -2.14 -10.13 -7.25
C GLN A 70 -1.80 -8.68 -6.95
N LEU A 71 -2.42 -8.11 -5.90
CA LEU A 71 -2.18 -6.74 -5.47
C LEU A 71 -0.80 -6.65 -4.77
N THR A 72 0.22 -6.52 -5.61
CA THR A 72 1.63 -6.53 -5.26
C THR A 72 2.32 -5.43 -6.04
N ASP A 73 2.96 -4.52 -5.30
CA ASP A 73 3.76 -3.44 -5.86
C ASP A 73 5.25 -3.80 -5.79
N SER A 74 5.75 -4.43 -6.85
CA SER A 74 7.16 -4.78 -7.00
C SER A 74 8.06 -3.57 -7.23
N ALA A 75 7.51 -2.40 -7.61
CA ALA A 75 8.29 -1.18 -7.80
C ALA A 75 8.67 -0.52 -6.47
N ARG A 76 7.84 -0.69 -5.43
CA ARG A 76 8.00 -0.06 -4.11
C ARG A 76 8.36 -1.07 -3.04
N GLY A 77 9.46 -1.78 -3.28
CA GLY A 77 10.01 -2.75 -2.33
C GLY A 77 9.21 -4.03 -2.17
N ASN A 78 8.40 -4.40 -3.18
CA ASN A 78 7.55 -5.60 -3.17
C ASN A 78 6.45 -5.54 -2.10
N HIS A 79 5.83 -4.37 -1.92
CA HIS A 79 4.70 -4.18 -1.01
C HIS A 79 3.53 -5.07 -1.44
N LYS A 80 2.81 -5.63 -0.47
CA LYS A 80 1.67 -6.53 -0.71
C LYS A 80 0.50 -6.15 0.16
N THR A 81 -0.71 -6.31 -0.37
CA THR A 81 -1.94 -6.04 0.38
C THR A 81 -2.71 -7.33 0.62
N TYR A 82 -2.97 -7.63 1.89
CA TYR A 82 -3.63 -8.84 2.35
C TYR A 82 -5.00 -8.54 2.95
N ASN A 83 -5.90 -9.51 2.81
CA ASN A 83 -7.22 -9.52 3.41
C ASN A 83 -7.25 -10.50 4.59
N LEU A 84 -7.54 -9.99 5.79
CA LEU A 84 -7.66 -10.81 6.99
C LEU A 84 -9.03 -11.50 7.14
N ALA A 85 -10.04 -11.07 6.38
CA ALA A 85 -11.38 -11.61 6.41
C ALA A 85 -11.94 -11.72 7.84
N ARG A 86 -11.88 -10.60 8.59
CA ARG A 86 -12.34 -10.46 9.98
C ARG A 86 -11.49 -11.15 11.04
N LYS A 87 -10.38 -11.77 10.66
CA LYS A 87 -9.41 -12.33 11.62
C LYS A 87 -8.62 -11.20 12.29
N THR A 88 -8.07 -11.51 13.46
CA THR A 88 -7.23 -10.60 14.26
C THR A 88 -5.77 -11.06 14.35
N SER A 89 -5.38 -12.07 13.57
CA SER A 89 -4.01 -12.60 13.56
C SER A 89 -3.64 -13.23 12.22
N GLY A 90 -2.33 -13.40 12.02
CA GLY A 90 -1.74 -13.88 10.77
C GLY A 90 -1.55 -12.78 9.73
N THR A 91 -1.05 -13.18 8.57
CA THR A 91 -0.84 -12.28 7.43
C THR A 91 -2.14 -12.05 6.65
N GLY A 92 -2.97 -13.09 6.52
CA GLY A 92 -4.19 -13.07 5.69
C GLY A 92 -3.96 -13.66 4.30
N THR A 93 -4.92 -13.44 3.40
CA THR A 93 -4.88 -13.90 2.01
C THR A 93 -4.49 -12.75 1.11
N LEU A 94 -3.52 -12.96 0.21
CA LEU A 94 -3.11 -11.93 -0.74
C LEU A 94 -4.30 -11.55 -1.64
N VAL A 95 -4.60 -10.25 -1.72
CA VAL A 95 -5.70 -9.75 -2.54
C VAL A 95 -5.38 -10.01 -4.01
N SER A 96 -6.36 -10.55 -4.74
CA SER A 96 -6.22 -10.80 -6.18
C SER A 96 -7.51 -10.55 -6.93
N SER A 97 -7.39 -10.18 -8.21
CA SER A 97 -8.49 -9.87 -9.12
C SER A 97 -8.35 -10.68 -10.41
N SER A 98 -9.46 -11.06 -11.06
CA SER A 98 -9.42 -11.70 -12.38
C SER A 98 -9.39 -10.70 -13.53
N THR A 99 -9.66 -9.42 -13.26
CA THR A 99 -9.83 -8.37 -14.27
C THR A 99 -8.78 -7.26 -14.19
N ASN A 100 -7.84 -7.35 -13.25
CA ASN A 100 -6.88 -6.30 -12.92
C ASN A 100 -7.52 -4.98 -12.45
N VAL A 101 -8.76 -5.07 -11.95
CA VAL A 101 -9.47 -3.98 -11.27
C VAL A 101 -9.69 -4.41 -9.83
N PHE A 102 -9.32 -3.54 -8.89
CA PHE A 102 -9.46 -3.76 -7.45
C PHE A 102 -10.46 -2.77 -6.87
N GLY A 103 -11.45 -3.29 -6.16
CA GLY A 103 -12.46 -2.50 -5.47
C GLY A 103 -13.62 -2.05 -6.34
N THR A 104 -14.60 -1.44 -5.69
CA THR A 104 -15.82 -0.90 -6.32
C THR A 104 -15.88 0.63 -6.21
N GLY A 105 -15.10 1.23 -5.31
CA GLY A 105 -15.15 2.65 -4.99
C GLY A 105 -16.33 3.02 -4.11
N THR A 106 -16.94 2.04 -3.44
CA THR A 106 -18.11 2.22 -2.59
C THR A 106 -17.93 1.47 -1.28
N ALA A 107 -18.39 2.07 -0.18
CA ALA A 107 -18.40 1.45 1.13
C ALA A 107 -19.13 0.10 1.11
N SER A 108 -18.57 -0.89 1.80
CA SER A 108 -19.10 -2.26 1.82
C SER A 108 -18.76 -2.95 3.13
N SER A 109 -19.76 -3.56 3.76
CA SER A 109 -19.56 -4.39 4.96
C SER A 109 -18.98 -5.78 4.66
N SER A 110 -18.86 -6.14 3.38
CA SER A 110 -18.26 -7.41 3.00
C SER A 110 -16.75 -7.37 3.13
N SER A 111 -16.17 -8.30 3.89
CA SER A 111 -14.72 -8.49 3.91
C SER A 111 -14.18 -9.14 2.64
N SER A 112 -14.99 -9.41 1.62
CA SER A 112 -14.52 -9.83 0.30
C SER A 112 -14.44 -8.67 -0.70
N ASP A 113 -14.98 -7.50 -0.35
CA ASP A 113 -14.81 -6.29 -1.14
C ASP A 113 -13.31 -5.89 -1.15
N GLN A 114 -12.89 -5.17 -2.19
CA GLN A 114 -11.48 -4.84 -2.41
C GLN A 114 -11.22 -3.34 -2.35
N THR A 115 -12.23 -2.52 -2.02
CA THR A 115 -12.11 -1.06 -1.96
C THR A 115 -11.10 -0.65 -0.90
N ALA A 116 -11.25 -1.13 0.34
CA ALA A 116 -10.27 -0.89 1.41
C ALA A 116 -8.85 -1.39 1.05
N ALA A 117 -8.75 -2.51 0.32
CA ALA A 117 -7.46 -3.01 -0.15
C ALA A 117 -6.83 -2.09 -1.21
N ALA A 118 -7.64 -1.50 -2.08
CA ALA A 118 -7.19 -0.52 -3.07
C ALA A 118 -6.72 0.77 -2.38
N ASP A 119 -7.46 1.28 -1.38
CA ASP A 119 -7.05 2.41 -0.54
C ASP A 119 -5.70 2.12 0.15
N ALA A 120 -5.58 0.98 0.84
CA ALA A 120 -4.35 0.62 1.57
C ALA A 120 -3.14 0.41 0.65
N ALA A 121 -3.32 -0.12 -0.56
CA ALA A 121 -2.25 -0.26 -1.54
C ALA A 121 -1.81 1.11 -2.09
N TYR A 122 -2.78 1.98 -2.38
CA TYR A 122 -2.53 3.33 -2.85
C TYR A 122 -1.80 4.16 -1.79
N GLY A 123 -2.27 4.15 -0.54
CA GLY A 123 -1.64 4.89 0.55
C GLY A 123 -0.21 4.43 0.83
N ALA A 124 0.07 3.13 0.74
CA ALA A 124 1.44 2.62 0.85
C ALA A 124 2.35 3.11 -0.30
N ALA A 125 1.82 3.18 -1.52
CA ALA A 125 2.56 3.64 -2.69
C ALA A 125 2.90 5.13 -2.61
N GLU A 126 1.91 5.99 -2.32
CA GLU A 126 2.10 7.43 -2.17
C GLU A 126 3.03 7.75 -0.99
N THR A 127 2.89 7.03 0.13
CA THR A 127 3.78 7.24 1.27
C THR A 127 5.23 6.88 0.94
N TRP A 128 5.46 5.76 0.25
CA TRP A 128 6.79 5.41 -0.22
C TRP A 128 7.39 6.50 -1.12
N ASP A 129 6.61 6.98 -2.10
CA ASP A 129 7.07 7.98 -3.06
C ASP A 129 7.31 9.34 -2.40
N PHE A 130 6.47 9.75 -1.45
CA PHE A 130 6.69 10.94 -0.64
C PHE A 130 8.03 10.87 0.08
N TYR A 131 8.30 9.78 0.81
CA TYR A 131 9.57 9.63 1.54
C TYR A 131 10.78 9.57 0.60
N LYS A 132 10.61 8.90 -0.55
CA LYS A 132 11.67 8.75 -1.54
C LYS A 132 12.02 10.07 -2.22
N ASN A 133 11.01 10.80 -2.69
CA ASN A 133 11.19 12.00 -3.49
C ASN A 133 11.51 13.24 -2.64
N THR A 134 10.96 13.31 -1.43
CA THR A 134 11.19 14.44 -0.52
C THR A 134 12.49 14.30 0.27
N PHE A 135 12.79 13.09 0.75
CA PHE A 135 13.91 12.86 1.68
C PHE A 135 14.98 11.89 1.16
N GLY A 136 14.82 11.33 -0.04
CA GLY A 136 15.74 10.31 -0.58
C GLY A 136 15.62 8.95 0.12
N ARG A 137 14.66 8.75 1.03
CA ARG A 137 14.55 7.54 1.84
C ARG A 137 13.93 6.40 1.03
N ASN A 138 14.63 5.28 0.91
CA ASN A 138 14.20 4.12 0.14
C ASN A 138 13.46 3.09 1.01
N GLY A 139 12.19 3.35 1.29
CA GLY A 139 11.37 2.51 2.18
C GLY A 139 11.59 2.74 3.67
N ILE A 140 10.80 2.04 4.50
CA ILE A 140 10.76 2.27 5.96
C ILE A 140 12.13 2.11 6.61
N LYS A 141 12.93 1.11 6.22
CA LYS A 141 14.29 0.88 6.73
C LYS A 141 15.40 1.53 5.91
N ASN A 142 15.04 2.34 4.91
CA ASN A 142 15.98 2.91 3.93
C ASN A 142 16.83 1.85 3.18
N ASN A 143 16.29 0.64 2.99
CA ASN A 143 17.00 -0.50 2.41
C ASN A 143 16.32 -1.05 1.13
N GLY A 144 15.29 -0.38 0.63
CA GLY A 144 14.54 -0.81 -0.56
C GLY A 144 13.58 -1.97 -0.33
N VAL A 145 13.31 -2.36 0.92
CA VAL A 145 12.33 -3.41 1.27
C VAL A 145 11.04 -2.77 1.76
N GLY A 146 9.92 -3.17 1.17
CA GLY A 146 8.57 -2.74 1.53
C GLY A 146 8.03 -3.46 2.75
N ALA A 147 7.14 -2.78 3.48
CA ALA A 147 6.20 -3.42 4.41
C ALA A 147 5.06 -4.08 3.62
N TYR A 148 4.08 -4.63 4.33
CA TYR A 148 2.81 -5.04 3.73
C TYR A 148 1.62 -4.45 4.48
N SER A 149 0.47 -4.40 3.83
CA SER A 149 -0.79 -3.92 4.40
C SER A 149 -1.75 -5.08 4.67
N ARG A 150 -2.53 -4.98 5.74
CA ARG A 150 -3.64 -5.90 6.06
C ARG A 150 -4.94 -5.12 6.22
N VAL A 151 -5.99 -5.51 5.50
CA VAL A 151 -7.33 -4.92 5.61
C VAL A 151 -8.33 -5.92 6.18
N HIS A 152 -9.52 -5.42 6.54
CA HIS A 152 -10.60 -6.21 7.15
C HIS A 152 -10.16 -6.89 8.45
N TYR A 153 -9.35 -6.20 9.27
CA TYR A 153 -8.94 -6.66 10.58
C TYR A 153 -10.11 -6.61 11.56
N GLY A 154 -10.40 -7.75 12.20
CA GLY A 154 -11.47 -7.85 13.20
C GLY A 154 -12.87 -7.54 12.65
N ASN A 155 -13.81 -7.33 13.57
CA ASN A 155 -15.20 -7.02 13.25
C ASN A 155 -15.60 -5.71 13.94
N ALA A 156 -16.08 -4.76 13.14
CA ALA A 156 -16.37 -3.37 13.51
C ALA A 156 -15.20 -2.73 14.29
N TYR A 157 -13.97 -3.02 13.84
CA TYR A 157 -12.76 -2.55 14.53
C TYR A 157 -12.47 -1.11 14.10
N VAL A 158 -12.62 -0.18 15.04
CA VAL A 158 -12.47 1.26 14.83
C VAL A 158 -11.04 1.67 15.20
N ASN A 159 -10.06 1.10 14.49
CA ASN A 159 -8.67 1.55 14.58
C ASN A 159 -7.83 1.07 13.38
N ALA A 160 -6.71 1.75 13.17
CA ALA A 160 -5.58 1.31 12.35
C ALA A 160 -4.32 1.25 13.23
N PHE A 161 -3.30 0.50 12.79
CA PHE A 161 -2.03 0.45 13.50
C PHE A 161 -0.87 -0.09 12.65
N TRP A 162 0.32 0.40 12.95
CA TRP A 162 1.61 -0.22 12.63
C TRP A 162 2.00 -1.30 13.66
N ASP A 163 2.62 -2.38 13.18
CA ASP A 163 3.19 -3.42 14.04
C ASP A 163 4.60 -3.82 13.57
N ASP A 164 5.60 -3.51 14.40
CA ASP A 164 7.01 -3.84 14.13
C ASP A 164 7.28 -5.35 14.07
N SER A 165 6.46 -6.17 14.74
CA SER A 165 6.68 -7.63 14.80
C SER A 165 6.41 -8.30 13.46
N CYS A 166 5.41 -7.82 12.73
CA CYS A 166 5.10 -8.25 11.38
C CYS A 166 5.70 -7.35 10.29
N PHE A 167 6.15 -6.15 10.67
CA PHE A 167 6.57 -5.09 9.75
C PHE A 167 5.45 -4.71 8.77
N CYS A 168 4.27 -4.38 9.32
CA CYS A 168 3.07 -4.22 8.53
C CYS A 168 2.08 -3.18 9.11
N MET A 169 1.36 -2.49 8.22
CA MET A 169 0.18 -1.70 8.59
C MET A 169 -1.08 -2.57 8.59
N THR A 170 -2.01 -2.27 9.48
CA THR A 170 -3.24 -3.04 9.67
C THR A 170 -4.43 -2.12 9.89
N TYR A 171 -5.49 -2.39 9.15
CA TYR A 171 -6.67 -1.51 9.08
C TYR A 171 -7.93 -2.28 9.42
N GLY A 172 -8.70 -1.75 10.37
CA GLY A 172 -10.07 -2.15 10.61
C GLY A 172 -11.05 -1.52 9.62
N ASP A 173 -12.28 -2.01 9.64
CA ASP A 173 -13.35 -1.53 8.75
C ASP A 173 -14.29 -0.49 9.40
N GLY A 174 -13.93 0.02 10.58
CA GLY A 174 -14.70 1.04 11.28
C GLY A 174 -16.07 0.56 11.77
N SER A 175 -16.91 1.51 12.17
CA SER A 175 -18.24 1.21 12.69
C SER A 175 -19.10 0.54 11.61
N GLY A 176 -19.86 -0.49 11.99
CA GLY A 176 -20.71 -1.22 11.04
C GLY A 176 -19.95 -1.96 9.90
N ASN A 177 -18.61 -1.94 9.92
CA ASN A 177 -17.73 -2.42 8.85
C ASN A 177 -17.83 -1.65 7.53
N VAL A 178 -18.28 -0.40 7.53
CA VAL A 178 -18.48 0.37 6.30
C VAL A 178 -17.52 1.56 6.13
N ASP A 179 -16.71 1.84 7.15
CA ASP A 179 -15.82 3.00 7.24
C ASP A 179 -14.37 2.53 7.47
N PRO A 180 -13.73 1.89 6.47
CA PRO A 180 -12.38 1.37 6.64
C PRO A 180 -11.39 2.49 6.94
N LEU A 181 -10.51 2.27 7.92
CA LEU A 181 -9.55 3.28 8.38
C LEU A 181 -8.32 3.32 7.44
N THR A 182 -8.57 3.53 6.16
CA THR A 182 -7.59 3.43 5.07
C THR A 182 -7.43 4.74 4.29
N SER A 183 -7.87 5.88 4.84
CA SER A 183 -7.60 7.19 4.22
C SER A 183 -6.11 7.43 4.06
N LEU A 184 -5.75 8.33 3.16
CA LEU A 184 -4.38 8.51 2.72
C LEU A 184 -3.46 8.99 3.86
N ASP A 185 -3.94 9.95 4.63
CA ASP A 185 -3.29 10.48 5.82
C ASP A 185 -3.09 9.41 6.91
N VAL A 186 -4.10 8.56 7.16
CA VAL A 186 -4.02 7.43 8.08
C VAL A 186 -3.00 6.41 7.58
N ALA A 187 -3.00 6.07 6.29
CA ALA A 187 -1.99 5.17 5.73
C ALA A 187 -0.57 5.74 5.87
N GLY A 188 -0.40 7.04 5.60
CA GLY A 188 0.85 7.76 5.80
C GLY A 188 1.29 7.83 7.26
N HIS A 189 0.35 8.03 8.18
CA HIS A 189 0.54 8.02 9.63
C HIS A 189 1.07 6.65 10.10
N GLU A 190 0.38 5.56 9.74
CA GLU A 190 0.79 4.22 10.16
C GLU A 190 2.16 3.84 9.60
N MET A 191 2.44 4.13 8.34
CA MET A 191 3.75 3.83 7.76
C MET A 191 4.86 4.71 8.38
N SER A 192 4.52 5.91 8.86
CA SER A 192 5.44 6.81 9.56
C SER A 192 5.80 6.34 10.97
N HIS A 193 4.94 5.60 11.66
CA HIS A 193 5.34 4.87 12.88
C HIS A 193 6.49 3.91 12.59
N GLY A 194 6.43 3.17 11.49
CA GLY A 194 7.52 2.30 11.05
C GLY A 194 8.82 3.06 10.76
N VAL A 195 8.72 4.27 10.18
CA VAL A 195 9.91 5.11 9.98
C VAL A 195 10.50 5.55 11.32
N THR A 196 9.66 5.98 12.26
CA THR A 196 10.06 6.35 13.62
C THR A 196 10.73 5.19 14.35
N SER A 197 10.16 3.97 14.28
CA SER A 197 10.74 2.79 14.94
C SER A 197 12.10 2.38 14.37
N ASN A 198 12.36 2.68 13.10
CA ASN A 198 13.62 2.40 12.40
C ASN A 198 14.56 3.62 12.32
N THR A 199 14.30 4.67 13.09
CA THR A 199 15.15 5.86 13.20
C THR A 199 15.31 6.28 14.66
N ALA A 200 14.47 7.18 15.15
CA ALA A 200 14.56 7.74 16.50
C ALA A 200 14.16 6.73 17.59
N GLY A 201 13.35 5.72 17.26
CA GLY A 201 12.92 4.69 18.21
C GLY A 201 12.16 5.27 19.41
N LEU A 202 11.33 6.29 19.17
CA LEU A 202 10.62 7.01 20.22
C LEU A 202 9.69 6.06 20.98
N ASN A 203 9.98 5.86 22.28
CA ASN A 203 9.15 5.03 23.13
C ASN A 203 7.73 5.58 23.19
N TYR A 204 6.73 4.71 23.05
CA TYR A 204 5.32 5.09 22.97
C TYR A 204 4.72 5.35 24.36
N SER A 205 5.27 6.33 25.06
CA SER A 205 4.87 6.70 26.42
C SER A 205 5.25 8.14 26.75
N GLY A 206 4.40 8.85 27.50
CA GLY A 206 4.65 10.23 27.91
C GLY A 206 4.95 11.16 26.72
N GLU A 207 5.90 12.07 26.90
CA GLU A 207 6.30 13.03 25.85
C GLU A 207 6.90 12.36 24.62
N SER A 208 7.65 11.27 24.76
CA SER A 208 8.20 10.56 23.59
C SER A 208 7.10 9.88 22.78
N GLY A 209 6.01 9.43 23.44
CA GLY A 209 4.82 8.94 22.76
C GLY A 209 4.08 10.05 22.01
N GLY A 210 3.91 11.21 22.63
CA GLY A 210 3.34 12.39 21.97
C GLY A 210 4.15 12.84 20.76
N LEU A 211 5.49 12.82 20.83
CA LEU A 211 6.36 13.08 19.68
C LEU A 211 6.24 12.01 18.60
N ASN A 212 6.07 10.74 18.98
CA ASN A 212 5.86 9.64 18.03
C ASN A 212 4.57 9.88 17.22
N GLU A 213 3.45 10.12 17.91
CA GLU A 213 2.15 10.46 17.30
C GLU A 213 2.22 11.71 16.43
N ALA A 214 2.73 12.81 16.97
CA ALA A 214 2.81 14.07 16.23
C ALA A 214 3.69 13.95 14.98
N THR A 215 4.76 13.14 15.04
CA THR A 215 5.60 12.85 13.87
C THR A 215 4.82 12.09 12.80
N SER A 216 4.02 11.10 13.20
CA SER A 216 3.17 10.35 12.29
C SER A 216 2.09 11.24 11.66
N ASP A 217 1.45 12.15 12.41
CA ASP A 217 0.49 13.13 11.88
C ASP A 217 1.16 14.07 10.86
N ILE A 218 2.31 14.65 11.21
CA ILE A 218 3.05 15.57 10.32
C ILE A 218 3.37 14.90 8.97
N PHE A 219 3.84 13.66 8.99
CA PHE A 219 4.19 12.96 7.77
C PHE A 219 2.96 12.41 7.04
N GLY A 220 1.90 11.99 7.75
CA GLY A 220 0.61 11.63 7.14
C GLY A 220 0.03 12.78 6.32
N THR A 221 -0.09 13.96 6.93
CA THR A 221 -0.46 15.20 6.22
C THR A 221 0.49 15.51 5.07
N GLY A 222 1.80 15.32 5.26
CA GLY A 222 2.78 15.50 4.19
C GLY A 222 2.54 14.60 2.97
N VAL A 223 2.10 13.36 3.19
CA VAL A 223 1.73 12.42 2.12
C VAL A 223 0.49 12.90 1.37
N GLU A 224 -0.53 13.40 2.07
CA GLU A 224 -1.73 13.98 1.47
C GLU A 224 -1.41 15.16 0.54
N PHE A 225 -0.62 16.12 1.04
CA PHE A 225 -0.14 17.25 0.23
C PHE A 225 0.71 16.80 -0.96
N PHE A 226 1.51 15.75 -0.78
CA PHE A 226 2.35 15.20 -1.84
C PHE A 226 1.52 14.54 -2.94
N ALA A 227 0.53 13.72 -2.59
CA ALA A 227 -0.35 13.05 -3.54
C ALA A 227 -1.21 14.04 -4.31
N ASN A 228 -1.60 15.17 -3.68
CA ASN A 228 -2.32 16.27 -4.31
C ASN A 228 -3.59 15.78 -5.04
N ASN A 229 -4.35 14.91 -4.37
CA ASN A 229 -5.57 14.33 -4.91
C ASN A 229 -6.68 15.37 -4.96
N SER A 230 -7.48 15.34 -6.02
CA SER A 230 -8.65 16.24 -6.12
C SER A 230 -9.81 15.82 -5.22
N SER A 231 -9.90 14.53 -4.85
CA SER A 231 -10.94 14.00 -3.95
C SER A 231 -10.59 14.17 -2.47
N ASP A 232 -9.30 14.35 -2.18
CA ASP A 232 -8.71 14.47 -0.86
C ASP A 232 -7.56 15.48 -0.94
N VAL A 233 -7.93 16.75 -0.80
CA VAL A 233 -7.00 17.86 -0.99
C VAL A 233 -6.26 18.04 0.31
N GLY A 234 -4.93 17.96 0.27
CA GLY A 234 -4.11 18.08 1.47
C GLY A 234 -4.49 19.26 2.35
N ASP A 235 -4.72 18.95 3.62
CA ASP A 235 -5.10 19.90 4.64
C ASP A 235 -4.39 19.59 5.98
N TYR A 236 -4.79 20.24 7.08
CA TYR A 236 -4.18 20.06 8.40
C TYR A 236 -5.12 19.33 9.37
N LEU A 237 -6.06 18.58 8.82
CA LEU A 237 -6.97 17.71 9.52
C LEU A 237 -6.40 16.29 9.48
N ILE A 238 -6.74 15.49 10.48
CA ILE A 238 -6.35 14.08 10.53
C ILE A 238 -7.61 13.25 10.64
N GLY A 239 -7.78 12.30 9.73
CA GLY A 239 -8.87 11.34 9.69
C GLY A 239 -10.24 11.93 9.35
N GLU A 240 -10.30 13.08 8.68
CA GLU A 240 -11.55 13.70 8.18
C GLU A 240 -12.28 12.79 7.18
N LYS A 241 -11.57 12.04 6.35
CA LYS A 241 -12.21 11.09 5.41
C LYS A 241 -12.84 9.88 6.08
N ILE A 242 -12.29 9.38 7.17
CA ILE A 242 -12.76 8.15 7.82
C ILE A 242 -13.96 8.36 8.74
N ASP A 243 -14.34 9.62 9.02
CA ASP A 243 -15.48 10.01 9.86
C ASP A 243 -15.61 9.17 11.14
N ILE A 244 -14.49 9.02 11.86
CA ILE A 244 -14.42 8.14 13.04
C ILE A 244 -15.38 8.56 14.17
N ASN A 245 -15.72 9.86 14.22
CA ASN A 245 -16.67 10.43 15.18
C ASN A 245 -18.13 10.27 14.73
N GLY A 246 -18.39 10.01 13.45
CA GLY A 246 -19.72 9.86 12.86
C GLY A 246 -20.51 11.18 12.76
N ASP A 247 -19.82 12.31 12.84
CA ASP A 247 -20.38 13.66 12.78
C ASP A 247 -19.74 14.54 11.70
N GLY A 248 -18.87 13.96 10.87
CA GLY A 248 -18.13 14.63 9.81
C GLY A 248 -16.94 15.46 10.29
N THR A 249 -16.62 15.44 11.59
CA THR A 249 -15.42 16.11 12.10
C THR A 249 -14.19 15.22 12.01
N PRO A 250 -12.99 15.78 11.74
CA PRO A 250 -11.75 15.04 11.82
C PRO A 250 -11.47 14.50 13.22
N LEU A 251 -10.63 13.48 13.28
CA LEU A 251 -10.11 12.95 14.53
C LEU A 251 -9.23 13.97 15.26
N ARG A 252 -8.39 14.73 14.53
CA ARG A 252 -7.53 15.79 15.08
C ARG A 252 -7.41 16.99 14.15
N TYR A 253 -7.12 18.14 14.73
CA TYR A 253 -6.79 19.38 14.03
C TYR A 253 -5.34 19.74 14.35
N MET A 254 -4.46 19.80 13.36
CA MET A 254 -3.06 20.19 13.59
C MET A 254 -2.88 21.70 13.71
N ASP A 255 -3.68 22.47 13.00
CA ASP A 255 -3.64 23.93 12.98
C ASP A 255 -4.26 24.56 14.25
N LYS A 256 -5.21 23.85 14.88
CA LYS A 256 -5.87 24.26 16.11
C LYS A 256 -6.21 23.08 17.04
N PRO A 257 -5.18 22.49 17.69
CA PRO A 257 -5.32 21.31 18.55
C PRO A 257 -6.21 21.50 19.79
#